data_AF-A0A929CTA6-F1
#
_entry.id   AF-A0A929CTA6-F1
#
_cell.length_a   1.000
_cell.length_b   1.000
_cell.length_c   1.000
_cell.angle_alpha   90.00
_cell.angle_beta   90.00
_cell.angle_gamma   90.00
#
_symmetry.space_group_name_H-M   'P 1'
#
loop_
_entity.id
_entity.type
_entity.pdbx_description
1 polymer ?
#
loop_
_entity_poly.entity_id
_entity_poly.type
_entity_poly.pdbx_seq_one_letter_code
_entity_poly.pdbx_strand_id
1 'polypeptide(L)'
;MKNLILFVFVVLLCITACGQISAPSAVQKAFDTKYPKAENIKWEQEEANDWEAEFKLDGKEMSAIFDNSGKWLETETEVKKKDLPAEVFKSLSIEFDGFEIDEVEFVEKPDFKGYEIALEKEETEVEVLVTKTGEITIKKVNAEDEDEDDENEDEDDEDDDDEGNDDEDDDDDD
;
A
#
# COMPACT_ATOMS: atom_id res chain seq x y z
N MET A 1 12.72 -6.58 1.05
CA MET A 1 11.79 -5.61 1.66
C MET A 1 11.51 -4.54 0.63
N LYS A 2 10.38 -4.67 -0.08
CA LYS A 2 9.89 -3.62 -0.97
C LYS A 2 8.85 -2.89 -0.15
N ASN A 3 9.08 -1.62 0.09
CA ASN A 3 8.21 -0.80 0.91
C ASN A 3 6.82 -0.80 0.27
N LEU A 4 5.85 -1.28 1.03
CA LEU A 4 4.46 -1.32 0.64
C LEU A 4 3.83 -0.01 1.09
N ILE A 5 3.60 0.89 0.14
CA ILE A 5 2.71 2.03 0.36
C ILE A 5 1.32 1.53 -0.06
N LEU A 6 0.62 0.93 0.90
CA LEU A 6 -0.84 0.89 0.84
C LEU A 6 -1.25 2.32 1.17
N PHE A 7 -1.90 3.03 0.25
CA PHE A 7 -2.48 4.35 0.49
C PHE A 7 -3.67 4.21 1.45
N VAL A 8 -3.38 3.84 2.69
CA VAL A 8 -4.23 4.23 3.80
C VAL A 8 -4.25 5.75 3.74
N PHE A 9 -5.44 6.34 3.56
CA PHE A 9 -5.69 7.77 3.79
C PHE A 9 -5.38 8.11 5.26
N VAL A 10 -4.10 8.08 5.63
CA VAL A 10 -3.58 8.52 6.92
C VAL A 10 -3.68 10.03 6.86
N VAL A 11 -4.74 10.57 7.45
CA VAL A 11 -4.79 11.96 7.88
C VAL A 11 -3.77 12.13 9.01
N LEU A 12 -2.48 12.15 8.66
CA LEU A 12 -1.39 12.44 9.59
C LEU A 12 -1.35 13.95 9.77
N LEU A 13 -2.00 14.41 10.84
CA LEU A 13 -1.91 15.79 11.30
C LEU A 13 -0.55 16.02 12.00
N CYS A 14 0.53 15.89 11.24
CA CYS A 14 1.86 16.36 11.61
C CYS A 14 2.16 17.62 10.81
N ILE A 15 2.05 18.78 11.47
CA ILE A 15 2.47 20.06 10.91
C ILE A 15 4.01 20.10 10.96
N THR A 16 4.65 19.38 10.06
CA THR A 16 6.05 19.61 9.71
C THR A 16 6.08 20.59 8.55
N ALA A 17 6.68 21.76 8.78
CA ALA A 17 6.97 22.73 7.74
C ALA A 17 8.07 22.18 6.80
N CYS A 18 7.74 21.14 6.04
CA CYS A 18 8.50 20.69 4.89
C CYS A 18 7.97 21.45 3.67
N GLY A 19 8.89 21.96 2.83
CA GLY A 19 8.49 22.62 1.59
C GLY A 19 7.62 21.68 0.75
N GLN A 20 6.50 22.20 0.24
CA GLN A 20 5.63 21.44 -0.65
C GLN A 20 6.46 20.93 -1.83
N ILE A 21 6.56 19.60 -1.95
CA ILE A 21 7.23 18.97 -3.10
C ILE A 21 6.41 19.34 -4.34
N SER A 22 7.09 19.55 -5.47
CA SER A 22 6.47 19.89 -6.74
C SER A 22 6.99 18.99 -7.84
N ALA A 23 6.08 18.42 -8.62
CA ALA A 23 6.42 17.58 -9.75
C ALA A 23 7.14 18.36 -10.88
N PRO A 24 7.82 17.69 -11.82
CA PRO A 24 8.43 18.33 -12.98
C PRO A 24 7.42 19.14 -13.80
N SER A 25 7.89 20.19 -14.49
CA SER A 25 7.02 21.06 -15.28
C SER A 25 6.23 20.32 -16.38
N ALA A 26 6.78 19.24 -16.94
CA ALA A 26 6.08 18.41 -17.93
C ALA A 26 4.87 17.71 -17.30
N VAL A 27 5.05 17.15 -16.10
CA VAL A 27 3.99 16.51 -15.31
C VAL A 27 2.90 17.50 -14.93
N GLN A 28 3.27 18.65 -14.34
CA GLN A 28 2.29 19.68 -13.98
C GLN A 28 1.46 20.14 -15.18
N LYS A 29 2.09 20.36 -16.34
CA LYS A 29 1.37 20.75 -17.57
C LYS A 29 0.42 19.66 -18.07
N ALA A 30 0.84 18.39 -17.99
CA ALA A 30 0.01 17.26 -18.38
C ALA A 30 -1.21 17.14 -17.45
N PHE A 31 -0.98 17.27 -16.15
CA PHE A 31 -2.03 17.32 -15.13
C PHE A 31 -3.02 18.45 -15.37
N ASP A 32 -2.54 19.71 -15.49
CA ASP A 32 -3.39 20.88 -15.73
C ASP A 32 -4.21 20.74 -17.02
N THR A 33 -3.65 20.08 -18.04
CA THR A 33 -4.35 19.81 -19.30
C THR A 33 -5.46 18.78 -19.13
N LYS A 34 -5.23 17.73 -18.34
CA LYS A 34 -6.19 16.66 -18.10
C LYS A 34 -7.27 17.07 -17.08
N TYR A 35 -6.89 17.86 -16.07
CA TYR A 35 -7.72 18.27 -14.94
C TYR A 35 -7.75 19.80 -14.77
N PRO A 36 -8.25 20.57 -15.74
CA PRO A 36 -8.18 22.05 -15.74
C PRO A 36 -9.00 22.73 -14.64
N LYS A 37 -9.76 21.96 -13.85
CA LYS A 37 -10.60 22.44 -12.74
C LYS A 37 -10.23 21.77 -11.42
N ALA A 38 -9.10 21.06 -11.33
CA ALA A 38 -8.64 20.47 -10.10
C ALA A 38 -8.38 21.57 -9.04
N GLU A 39 -8.74 21.25 -7.80
CA GLU A 39 -8.56 22.09 -6.62
C GLU A 39 -7.69 21.34 -5.61
N ASN A 40 -7.06 22.06 -4.68
CA ASN A 40 -6.30 21.48 -3.56
C ASN A 40 -5.20 20.48 -3.95
N ILE A 41 -4.50 20.74 -5.04
CA ILE A 41 -3.50 19.82 -5.61
C ILE A 41 -2.30 19.70 -4.68
N LYS A 42 -1.97 18.47 -4.29
CA LYS A 42 -0.72 18.11 -3.62
C LYS A 42 0.04 17.12 -4.48
N TRP A 43 1.36 17.25 -4.47
CA TRP A 43 2.24 16.41 -5.26
C TRP A 43 3.09 15.55 -4.35
N GLU A 44 3.14 14.26 -4.67
CA GLU A 44 3.99 13.28 -4.02
C GLU A 44 4.78 12.51 -5.09
N GLN A 45 5.94 11.98 -4.70
CA GLN A 45 6.74 11.11 -5.56
C GLN A 45 6.51 9.68 -5.07
N GLU A 46 5.80 8.89 -5.88
CA GLU A 46 5.38 7.54 -5.51
C GLU A 46 6.50 6.52 -5.75
N GLU A 47 6.88 6.39 -7.02
CA GLU A 47 8.09 5.67 -7.42
C GLU A 47 9.18 6.64 -7.92
N ALA A 48 10.40 6.14 -8.13
CA ALA A 48 11.52 6.96 -8.59
C ALA A 48 11.21 7.75 -9.89
N ASN A 49 10.26 7.29 -10.71
CA ASN A 49 9.92 7.91 -11.98
C ASN A 49 8.47 8.42 -12.11
N ASP A 50 7.66 8.23 -11.07
CA ASP A 50 6.23 8.48 -11.12
C ASP A 50 5.84 9.53 -10.08
N TRP A 51 4.92 10.38 -10.47
CA TRP A 51 4.44 11.51 -9.71
C TRP A 51 2.95 11.40 -9.54
N GLU A 52 2.51 11.50 -8.30
CA GLU A 52 1.11 11.46 -7.95
C GLU A 52 0.63 12.86 -7.59
N ALA A 53 -0.50 13.24 -8.18
CA ALA A 53 -1.28 14.37 -7.72
C ALA A 53 -2.49 13.87 -6.93
N GLU A 54 -2.57 14.20 -5.65
CA GLU A 54 -3.83 14.18 -4.90
C GLU A 54 -4.56 15.51 -5.14
N PHE A 55 -5.85 15.46 -5.48
CA PHE A 55 -6.62 16.65 -5.78
C PHE A 55 -8.12 16.44 -5.59
N LYS A 56 -8.84 17.55 -5.56
CA LYS A 56 -10.29 17.57 -5.57
C LYS A 56 -10.82 17.97 -6.95
N LEU A 57 -11.79 17.25 -7.47
CA LEU A 57 -12.51 17.63 -8.70
C LEU A 57 -14.01 17.39 -8.54
N ASP A 58 -14.82 18.41 -8.83
CA ASP A 58 -16.28 18.38 -8.70
C ASP A 58 -16.76 17.85 -7.33
N GLY A 59 -16.02 18.16 -6.27
CA GLY A 59 -16.34 17.76 -4.90
C GLY A 59 -15.78 16.40 -4.46
N LYS A 60 -15.15 15.63 -5.35
CA LYS A 60 -14.60 14.30 -5.09
C LYS A 60 -13.08 14.36 -4.89
N GLU A 61 -12.58 13.57 -3.96
CA GLU A 61 -11.14 13.31 -3.82
C GLU A 61 -10.70 12.32 -4.90
N MET A 62 -9.55 12.59 -5.51
CA MET A 62 -8.98 11.83 -6.63
C MET A 62 -7.46 11.83 -6.54
N SER A 63 -6.82 10.75 -7.00
CA SER A 63 -5.39 10.68 -7.28
C SER A 63 -5.17 10.59 -8.79
N ALA A 64 -4.02 11.05 -9.28
CA ALA A 64 -3.60 10.76 -10.64
C ALA A 64 -2.08 10.63 -10.75
N ILE A 65 -1.66 9.51 -11.32
CA ILE A 65 -0.25 9.18 -11.49
C ILE A 65 0.20 9.52 -12.91
N PHE A 66 1.35 10.17 -13.02
CA PHE A 66 2.03 10.51 -14.26
C PHE A 66 3.50 10.11 -14.20
N ASP A 67 4.05 9.60 -15.29
CA ASP A 67 5.50 9.41 -15.38
C ASP A 67 6.25 10.76 -15.52
N ASN A 68 7.57 10.75 -15.35
CA ASN A 68 8.44 11.93 -15.50
C ASN A 68 8.30 12.70 -16.83
N SER A 69 7.77 12.08 -17.89
CA SER A 69 7.53 12.71 -19.19
C SER A 69 6.18 13.46 -19.26
N GLY A 70 5.33 13.28 -18.24
CA GLY A 70 3.96 13.76 -18.20
C GLY A 70 2.97 12.81 -18.88
N LYS A 71 3.33 11.55 -19.11
CA LYS A 71 2.38 10.54 -19.58
C LYS A 71 1.50 10.12 -18.41
N TRP A 72 0.19 10.24 -18.59
CA TRP A 72 -0.79 9.74 -17.64
C TRP A 72 -0.77 8.20 -17.55
N LEU A 73 -0.74 7.68 -16.32
CA LEU A 73 -0.71 6.24 -16.03
C LEU A 73 -2.00 5.76 -15.36
N GLU A 74 -2.51 6.52 -14.40
CA GLU A 74 -3.58 6.12 -13.49
C GLU A 74 -4.43 7.32 -13.09
N THR A 75 -5.71 7.11 -12.86
CA THR A 75 -6.50 7.98 -11.99
C THR A 75 -7.44 7.14 -11.16
N GLU A 76 -7.43 7.37 -9.86
CA GLU A 76 -8.36 6.77 -8.93
C GLU A 76 -9.35 7.82 -8.44
N THR A 77 -10.53 7.36 -8.10
CA THR A 77 -11.59 8.19 -7.53
C THR A 77 -12.25 7.38 -6.44
N GLU A 78 -12.26 7.91 -5.23
CA GLU A 78 -12.94 7.26 -4.11
C GLU A 78 -14.42 7.01 -4.47
N VAL A 79 -14.87 5.78 -4.26
CA VAL A 79 -16.25 5.37 -4.46
C VAL A 79 -16.80 4.83 -3.16
N LYS A 80 -17.97 5.31 -2.75
CA LYS A 80 -18.64 4.71 -1.60
C LYS A 80 -19.12 3.32 -1.99
N LYS A 81 -18.88 2.33 -1.13
CA LYS A 81 -19.39 0.95 -1.26
C LYS A 81 -20.85 0.87 -1.75
N LYS A 82 -21.74 1.73 -1.23
CA LYS A 82 -23.16 1.79 -1.63
C LYS A 82 -23.41 2.15 -3.11
N ASP A 83 -22.42 2.73 -3.78
CA ASP A 83 -22.49 3.19 -5.16
C ASP A 83 -21.87 2.17 -6.15
N LEU A 84 -21.40 1.01 -5.65
CA LEU A 84 -20.95 -0.10 -6.48
C LEU A 84 -22.10 -0.73 -7.29
N PRO A 85 -21.87 -1.15 -8.55
CA PRO A 85 -22.85 -1.87 -9.34
C PRO A 85 -23.22 -3.22 -8.70
N ALA A 86 -24.49 -3.62 -8.85
CA ALA A 86 -24.98 -4.88 -8.31
C ALA A 86 -24.21 -6.12 -8.82
N GLU A 87 -23.74 -6.10 -10.07
CA GLU A 87 -22.95 -7.20 -10.63
C GLU A 87 -21.56 -7.32 -9.97
N VAL A 88 -20.94 -6.19 -9.58
CA VAL A 88 -19.66 -6.21 -8.84
C VAL A 88 -19.86 -6.86 -7.48
N PHE A 89 -20.88 -6.42 -6.74
CA PHE A 89 -21.24 -7.04 -5.45
C PHE A 89 -21.49 -8.54 -5.57
N LYS A 90 -22.21 -8.95 -6.61
CA LYS A 90 -22.53 -10.34 -6.85
C LYS A 90 -21.28 -11.18 -7.10
N SER A 91 -20.36 -10.72 -7.96
CA SER A 91 -19.11 -11.43 -8.21
C SER A 91 -18.26 -11.55 -6.94
N LEU A 92 -18.13 -10.46 -6.18
CA LEU A 92 -17.40 -10.47 -4.90
C LEU A 92 -18.02 -11.47 -3.91
N SER A 93 -19.34 -11.50 -3.77
CA SER A 93 -20.02 -12.44 -2.86
C SER A 93 -19.87 -13.91 -3.25
N ILE A 94 -19.55 -14.21 -4.52
CA ILE A 94 -19.34 -15.57 -5.00
C ILE A 94 -17.88 -15.99 -4.83
N GLU A 95 -16.93 -15.11 -5.16
CA GLU A 95 -15.51 -15.44 -5.19
C GLU A 95 -14.78 -15.19 -3.85
N PHE A 96 -15.29 -14.25 -3.03
CA PHE A 96 -14.69 -13.84 -1.76
C PHE A 96 -15.71 -13.89 -0.62
N ASP A 97 -16.40 -15.03 -0.48
CA ASP A 97 -17.37 -15.22 0.60
C ASP A 97 -16.72 -15.06 1.99
N GLY A 98 -17.37 -14.26 2.84
CA GLY A 98 -16.88 -13.92 4.16
C GLY A 98 -15.80 -12.83 4.22
N PHE A 99 -15.36 -12.26 3.09
CA PHE A 99 -14.55 -11.03 3.08
C PHE A 99 -15.45 -9.79 3.16
N GLU A 100 -14.97 -8.78 3.87
CA GLU A 100 -15.59 -7.46 3.94
C GLU A 100 -14.90 -6.49 2.98
N ILE A 101 -15.68 -5.68 2.26
CA ILE A 101 -15.14 -4.56 1.47
C ILE A 101 -14.74 -3.45 2.43
N ASP A 102 -13.44 -3.13 2.45
CA ASP A 102 -12.85 -2.03 3.22
C ASP A 102 -12.82 -0.74 2.37
N GLU A 103 -12.11 -0.76 1.25
CA GLU A 103 -11.95 0.38 0.35
C GLU A 103 -12.44 0.08 -1.08
N VAL A 104 -12.94 1.11 -1.76
CA VAL A 104 -13.38 1.02 -3.16
C VAL A 104 -12.95 2.27 -3.90
N GLU A 105 -12.20 2.06 -4.96
CA GLU A 105 -11.80 3.11 -5.89
C GLU A 105 -12.29 2.79 -7.29
N PHE A 106 -12.65 3.83 -8.04
CA PHE A 106 -12.86 3.71 -9.47
C PHE A 106 -11.58 4.07 -10.20
N VAL A 107 -11.03 3.08 -10.91
CA VAL A 107 -9.71 3.17 -11.52
C VAL A 107 -9.82 3.33 -13.03
N GLU A 108 -9.08 4.30 -13.56
CA GLU A 108 -8.87 4.50 -14.98
C GLU A 108 -7.37 4.37 -15.32
N LYS A 109 -7.04 3.40 -16.17
CA LYS A 109 -5.72 3.19 -16.79
C LYS A 109 -5.87 3.23 -18.32
N PRO A 110 -4.77 3.31 -19.10
CA PRO A 110 -4.84 3.25 -20.57
C PRO A 110 -5.54 2.00 -21.14
N ASP A 111 -5.46 0.88 -20.44
CA ASP A 111 -5.94 -0.44 -20.86
C ASP A 111 -7.01 -1.04 -19.92
N PHE A 112 -7.31 -0.39 -18.80
CA PHE A 112 -8.29 -0.85 -17.82
C PHE A 112 -9.20 0.28 -17.34
N LYS A 113 -10.47 -0.05 -17.09
CA LYS A 113 -11.44 0.87 -16.47
C LYS A 113 -12.45 0.09 -15.66
N GLY A 114 -12.38 0.23 -14.34
CA GLY A 114 -13.15 -0.61 -13.41
C GLY A 114 -13.01 -0.13 -11.97
N TYR A 115 -13.09 -1.07 -11.05
CA TYR A 115 -12.96 -0.83 -9.62
C TYR A 115 -11.71 -1.52 -9.12
N GLU A 116 -11.02 -0.87 -8.19
CA GLU A 116 -10.06 -1.50 -7.31
C GLU A 116 -10.70 -1.60 -5.93
N ILE A 117 -10.64 -2.78 -5.33
CA ILE A 117 -11.39 -3.09 -4.12
C ILE A 117 -10.47 -3.83 -3.17
N ALA A 118 -10.24 -3.25 -2.00
CA ALA A 118 -9.61 -3.92 -0.87
C ALA A 118 -10.67 -4.75 -0.12
N LEU A 119 -10.36 -6.02 0.08
CA LEU A 119 -11.20 -7.01 0.74
C LEU A 119 -10.45 -7.55 1.94
N GLU A 120 -11.05 -7.47 3.12
CA GLU A 120 -10.42 -7.91 4.37
C GLU A 120 -11.18 -9.11 4.96
N LYS A 121 -10.44 -10.08 5.50
CA LYS A 121 -10.97 -11.15 6.32
C LYS A 121 -9.91 -11.60 7.30
N GLU A 122 -10.20 -11.43 8.60
CA GLU A 122 -9.23 -11.72 9.66
C GLU A 122 -7.95 -10.92 9.39
N GLU A 123 -6.79 -11.56 9.31
CA GLU A 123 -5.50 -10.92 9.04
C GLU A 123 -5.11 -10.94 7.55
N THR A 124 -6.06 -11.29 6.68
CA THR A 124 -5.87 -11.34 5.23
C THR A 124 -6.53 -10.16 4.55
N GLU A 125 -5.74 -9.41 3.79
CA GLU A 125 -6.20 -8.37 2.87
C GLU A 125 -5.94 -8.81 1.42
N VAL A 126 -6.96 -8.74 0.57
CA VAL A 126 -6.88 -9.02 -0.85
C VAL A 126 -7.32 -7.78 -1.63
N GLU A 127 -6.47 -7.35 -2.54
CA GLU A 127 -6.78 -6.25 -3.46
C GLU A 127 -7.14 -6.83 -4.83
N VAL A 128 -8.32 -6.49 -5.34
CA VAL A 128 -8.83 -6.98 -6.62
C VAL A 128 -9.18 -5.85 -7.58
N LEU A 129 -8.90 -6.08 -8.86
CA LEU A 129 -9.46 -5.30 -9.95
C LEU A 129 -10.74 -5.96 -10.44
N VAL A 130 -11.83 -5.20 -10.46
CA VAL A 130 -13.14 -5.67 -10.92
C VAL A 130 -13.63 -4.81 -12.07
N THR A 131 -13.91 -5.42 -13.21
CA THR A 131 -14.53 -4.69 -14.33
C THR A 131 -15.96 -4.27 -13.98
N LYS A 132 -16.52 -3.33 -14.71
CA LYS A 132 -17.94 -2.91 -14.52
C LYS A 132 -18.95 -4.04 -14.71
N THR A 133 -18.56 -5.13 -15.37
CA THR A 133 -19.37 -6.33 -15.58
C THR A 133 -19.13 -7.42 -14.54
N GLY A 134 -18.28 -7.16 -13.54
CA GLY A 134 -18.01 -8.10 -12.45
C GLY A 134 -16.94 -9.15 -12.76
N GLU A 135 -16.10 -8.97 -13.78
CA GLU A 135 -14.93 -9.84 -13.99
C GLU A 135 -13.82 -9.42 -13.04
N ILE A 136 -13.27 -10.38 -12.28
CA ILE A 136 -12.32 -10.16 -11.19
C ILE A 136 -10.92 -10.58 -11.62
N THR A 137 -9.91 -9.78 -11.23
CA THR A 137 -8.49 -10.14 -11.27
C THR A 137 -7.87 -9.79 -9.92
N ILE A 138 -7.17 -10.75 -9.29
CA ILE A 138 -6.42 -10.49 -8.06
C ILE A 138 -5.18 -9.67 -8.40
N LYS A 139 -5.03 -8.49 -7.79
CA LYS A 139 -3.85 -7.63 -7.91
C LYS A 139 -2.82 -7.99 -6.84
N LYS A 140 -3.27 -8.20 -5.61
CA LYS A 140 -2.39 -8.46 -4.46
C LYS A 140 -3.08 -9.24 -3.34
N VAL A 141 -2.28 -9.99 -2.57
CA VAL A 141 -2.70 -10.68 -1.34
C VAL A 141 -1.66 -10.38 -0.27
N ASN A 142 -2.09 -9.86 0.86
CA ASN A 142 -1.30 -9.66 2.07
C ASN A 142 -1.91 -10.54 3.17
N ALA A 143 -1.10 -11.38 3.81
CA ALA A 143 -1.46 -12.01 5.06
C ALA A 143 -0.40 -11.56 6.08
N GLU A 144 -0.82 -11.04 7.23
CA GLU A 144 0.10 -10.91 8.35
C GLU A 144 0.32 -12.34 8.89
N ASP A 145 1.56 -12.82 8.86
CA ASP A 145 1.90 -14.09 9.51
C ASP A 145 1.93 -13.78 11.01
N GLU A 146 1.03 -14.39 11.81
CA GLU A 146 1.16 -14.43 13.27
C GLU A 146 2.59 -14.92 13.58
N ASP A 147 3.46 -14.07 14.14
CA ASP A 147 4.72 -14.50 14.70
C ASP A 147 4.40 -15.62 15.71
N GLU A 148 4.82 -16.86 15.42
CA GLU A 148 4.75 -17.98 16.36
C GLU A 148 5.44 -17.54 17.66
N ASP A 149 4.65 -17.30 18.71
CA ASP A 149 5.10 -17.29 20.11
C ASP A 149 5.75 -18.67 20.38
N ASP A 150 7.04 -18.82 20.07
CA ASP A 150 7.79 -20.04 20.38
C ASP A 150 8.28 -19.97 21.83
N GLU A 151 7.98 -21.06 22.52
CA GLU A 151 7.79 -21.19 23.95
C GLU A 151 9.09 -21.29 24.79
N ASN A 152 8.92 -21.11 26.11
CA ASN A 152 9.63 -21.77 27.22
C ASN A 152 11.02 -21.23 27.66
N GLU A 153 11.02 -20.26 28.58
CA GLU A 153 12.05 -20.16 29.63
C GLU A 153 11.59 -20.95 30.86
N ASP A 154 11.67 -22.28 30.79
CA ASP A 154 11.71 -23.16 31.96
C ASP A 154 13.12 -23.79 32.00
N GLU A 155 14.08 -23.11 32.64
CA GLU A 155 15.25 -23.78 33.21
C GLU A 155 15.38 -23.37 34.68
N ASP A 156 14.69 -24.14 35.51
CA ASP A 156 14.95 -24.29 36.94
C ASP A 156 16.38 -24.81 37.17
N ASP A 157 17.07 -24.17 38.11
CA ASP A 157 18.15 -24.63 39.00
C ASP A 157 18.76 -26.03 38.74
N GLU A 158 20.07 -26.10 38.42
CA GLU A 158 20.99 -27.02 39.09
C GLU A 158 22.39 -26.37 39.24
N ASP A 159 22.77 -26.13 40.50
CA ASP A 159 24.15 -26.01 40.97
C ASP A 159 24.95 -27.25 40.53
N ASP A 160 26.20 -27.08 40.06
CA ASP A 160 27.30 -27.90 40.55
C ASP A 160 28.67 -27.32 40.15
N ASP A 161 29.49 -27.14 41.17
CA ASP A 161 30.93 -26.95 41.14
C ASP A 161 31.62 -28.07 40.33
N ASP A 162 32.60 -27.77 39.48
CA ASP A 162 33.84 -28.55 39.49
C ASP A 162 35.01 -27.85 38.78
N GLU A 163 36.17 -28.15 39.34
CA GLU A 163 37.49 -27.59 39.18
C GLU A 163 38.13 -27.83 37.81
N GLY A 164 39.05 -26.95 37.44
CA GLY A 164 39.93 -27.12 36.29
C GLY A 164 41.20 -26.30 36.46
N ASN A 165 42.04 -26.75 37.41
CA ASN A 165 43.42 -26.30 37.59
C ASN A 165 44.32 -26.88 36.47
N ASP A 166 45.51 -26.28 36.35
CA ASP A 166 46.71 -26.79 35.68
C ASP A 166 46.71 -26.69 34.14
N ASP A 167 47.78 -26.32 33.45
CA ASP A 167 49.09 -25.72 33.72
C ASP A 167 49.78 -25.68 32.33
N GLU A 168 50.75 -24.78 32.14
CA GLU A 168 51.96 -24.99 31.30
C GLU A 168 51.76 -25.14 29.75
N ASP A 169 52.54 -24.59 28.83
CA ASP A 169 53.89 -24.03 28.84
C ASP A 169 54.17 -23.29 27.50
N ASP A 170 55.12 -22.36 27.60
CA ASP A 170 56.23 -22.04 26.68
C ASP A 170 56.02 -21.72 25.18
N ASP A 171 56.63 -20.61 24.76
CA ASP A 171 57.83 -20.68 23.91
C ASP A 171 58.55 -19.32 23.85
N ASP A 172 59.76 -19.30 24.41
CA ASP A 172 60.86 -18.37 24.14
C ASP A 172 61.35 -18.52 22.67
N ASP A 173 61.86 -17.44 22.06
CA ASP A 173 63.26 -17.36 21.57
C ASP A 173 63.54 -16.14 20.68
N ASP A 174 64.74 -15.58 20.92
CA ASP A 174 65.62 -14.65 20.17
C ASP A 174 65.34 -13.12 20.10
#